data_AF-A0A538R7R7-F1
#
_entry.id   AF-A0A538R7R7-F1
#
_cell.length_a   1.000
_cell.length_b   1.000
_cell.length_c   1.000
_cell.angle_alpha   90.00
_cell.angle_beta   90.00
_cell.angle_gamma   90.00
#
_symmetry.space_group_name_H-M   'P 1'
#
loop_
_entity.id
_entity.type
_entity.pdbx_description
1 polymer ?
#
loop_
_entity_poly.entity_id
_entity_poly.type
_entity_poly.pdbx_seq_one_letter_code
_entity_poly.pdbx_strand_id
1 'polypeptide(L)'
;MTSANRVQLAWCRETIPGTTNTTPRMRKIRWTGEGLKLFSPEYIDGNEITDDRMTNDPTRIYQGSGGSFNFNLSYPPNLSPESDIIASAMYNEWTLTPERDNDGTADTVITDLGTTVNVATVTTGPAFVVGQLVRFSGNTAPANNLVAKCTTGSATVPAFAGATFTADPAPAATSRMKVVGFQGAVGDITATAAGLGSTVLDFTTLGLQIGQTLKIGNSLVAGEKFTTPALNVYVTVAAVTPILITLGNKPAGWAVDTGAGKTISVYYGDFIKNGILVSTTRVCGTLEEGYLGQATPTYRVGKGMTVDTLTFDFKHKGRIECVANFVGQGGSESTTALDAIPDARSTGNNFASNVNFAKLMEGGVLTGTPNFPRALNIEIKNNLRGIEDVTQDFSPGINEGENETNTKFETYYGSDGTLTKFYNGTPTSFHAVEQVNNQAVSWFLPRQTYRGGGDPNASGKNTDVMLNLEGKASRDVTTAAHCIINRLEFVS
;
A
#
# COMPACT_ATOMS: atom_id res chain seq x y z
N MET A 1 23.72 19.66 -22.19
CA MET A 1 23.03 19.94 -20.91
C MET A 1 21.81 19.05 -20.81
N THR A 2 21.63 18.34 -19.68
CA THR A 2 20.42 17.52 -19.45
C THR A 2 19.32 18.39 -18.85
N SER A 3 18.10 18.23 -19.35
CA SER A 3 16.90 18.78 -18.72
C SER A 3 16.42 17.83 -17.63
N ALA A 4 15.96 18.36 -16.49
CA ALA A 4 15.31 17.56 -15.44
C ALA A 4 14.12 16.74 -15.98
N ASN A 5 13.44 17.22 -17.03
CA ASN A 5 12.35 16.49 -17.70
C ASN A 5 12.82 15.27 -18.52
N ARG A 6 14.14 15.03 -18.60
CA ARG A 6 14.76 13.87 -19.25
C ARG A 6 15.49 12.97 -18.25
N VAL A 7 15.14 13.03 -16.96
CA VAL A 7 15.60 12.11 -15.92
C VAL A 7 14.60 10.96 -15.79
N GLN A 8 15.11 9.74 -15.65
CA GLN A 8 14.33 8.54 -15.42
C GLN A 8 14.73 7.92 -14.07
N LEU A 9 13.73 7.52 -13.27
CA LEU A 9 13.94 6.67 -12.10
C LEU A 9 13.36 5.28 -12.37
N ALA A 10 14.10 4.24 -12.02
CA ALA A 10 13.67 2.86 -12.13
C ALA A 10 14.09 2.03 -10.90
N TRP A 11 13.26 1.09 -10.49
CA TRP A 11 13.44 0.27 -9.30
C TRP A 11 13.37 -1.22 -9.64
N CYS A 12 14.22 -2.02 -9.01
CA CYS A 12 14.01 -3.45 -8.88
C CYS A 12 14.21 -3.90 -7.43
N ARG A 13 13.37 -4.82 -6.98
CA ARG A 13 13.55 -5.46 -5.68
C ARG A 13 14.77 -6.37 -5.69
N GLU A 14 15.59 -6.28 -4.65
CA GLU A 14 16.75 -7.15 -4.47
C GLU A 14 16.33 -8.46 -3.79
N THR A 15 16.91 -9.57 -4.25
CA THR A 15 16.74 -10.88 -3.58
C THR A 15 17.67 -10.99 -2.36
N ILE A 16 18.84 -10.35 -2.45
CA ILE A 16 19.82 -10.25 -1.37
C ILE A 16 20.10 -8.76 -1.16
N PRO A 17 19.85 -8.20 0.03
CA PRO A 17 20.12 -6.80 0.32
C PRO A 17 21.54 -6.38 -0.04
N GLY A 18 21.66 -5.27 -0.76
CA GLY A 18 22.93 -4.69 -1.23
C GLY A 18 23.42 -5.27 -2.56
N THR A 19 22.74 -6.28 -3.10
CA THR A 19 23.13 -6.97 -4.34
C THR A 19 22.03 -6.87 -5.39
N THR A 20 22.29 -6.09 -6.44
CA THR A 20 21.41 -6.04 -7.62
C THR A 20 21.30 -7.43 -8.25
N ASN A 21 20.06 -7.85 -8.56
CA ASN A 21 19.82 -9.15 -9.19
C ASN A 21 20.56 -9.26 -10.52
N THR A 22 20.99 -10.47 -10.90
CA THR A 22 21.49 -10.72 -12.26
C THR A 22 20.34 -10.53 -13.24
N THR A 23 20.55 -9.73 -14.30
CA THR A 23 19.50 -9.31 -15.26
C THR A 23 18.26 -8.75 -14.54
N PRO A 24 18.39 -7.60 -13.86
CA PRO A 24 17.30 -7.04 -13.08
C PRO A 24 16.17 -6.59 -13.99
N ARG A 25 14.93 -6.98 -13.68
CA ARG A 25 13.74 -6.42 -14.31
C ARG A 25 13.42 -5.09 -13.64
N MET A 26 13.83 -4.00 -14.27
CA MET A 26 13.67 -2.65 -13.72
C MET A 26 12.29 -2.11 -14.07
N ARG A 27 11.66 -1.38 -13.15
CA ARG A 27 10.34 -0.78 -13.37
C ARG A 27 10.39 0.72 -13.17
N LYS A 28 9.89 1.49 -14.14
CA LYS A 28 9.90 2.96 -14.05
C LYS A 28 9.01 3.45 -12.92
N ILE A 29 9.51 4.42 -12.15
CA ILE A 29 8.81 5.01 -11.01
C ILE A 29 8.06 6.26 -11.46
N ARG A 30 6.92 6.53 -10.82
CA ARG A 30 6.24 7.83 -10.90
C ARG A 30 6.74 8.69 -9.77
N TRP A 31 7.29 9.86 -10.08
CA TRP A 31 7.88 10.75 -9.10
C TRP A 31 7.59 12.21 -9.46
N THR A 32 7.71 13.10 -8.47
CA THR A 32 7.44 14.55 -8.60
C THR A 32 8.63 15.41 -8.20
N GLY A 33 9.60 14.84 -7.49
CA GLY A 33 10.86 15.48 -7.13
C GLY A 33 11.79 14.46 -6.47
N GLU A 34 13.07 14.79 -6.39
CA GLU A 34 14.09 13.94 -5.78
C GLU A 34 15.14 14.77 -5.03
N GLY A 35 15.72 14.15 -4.01
CA GLY A 35 16.92 14.56 -3.29
C GLY A 35 17.84 13.36 -3.12
N LEU A 36 17.94 12.51 -4.14
CA LEU A 36 18.65 11.25 -4.11
C LEU A 36 20.17 11.46 -4.17
N LYS A 37 20.87 10.70 -3.34
CA LYS A 37 22.33 10.57 -3.32
C LYS A 37 22.67 9.10 -3.49
N LEU A 38 22.56 8.59 -4.72
CA LEU A 38 22.72 7.16 -5.01
C LEU A 38 24.20 6.70 -4.99
N PHE A 39 25.10 7.64 -5.28
CA PHE A 39 26.55 7.45 -5.27
C PHE A 39 27.20 8.77 -4.85
N SER A 40 27.52 8.90 -3.55
CA SER A 40 28.08 10.13 -2.99
C SER A 40 29.39 9.84 -2.24
N PRO A 41 30.56 9.97 -2.91
CA PRO A 41 31.84 9.90 -2.24
C PRO A 41 32.01 11.00 -1.19
N GLU A 42 32.60 10.65 -0.05
CA GLU A 42 33.01 11.55 1.01
C GLU A 42 34.53 11.59 1.10
N TYR A 43 35.06 12.77 1.37
CA TYR A 43 36.48 13.06 1.36
C TYR A 43 36.91 13.79 2.64
N ILE A 44 38.17 13.59 3.04
CA ILE A 44 38.82 14.35 4.10
C ILE A 44 40.10 14.98 3.57
N ASP A 45 40.34 16.24 3.94
CA ASP A 45 41.59 16.93 3.65
C ASP A 45 42.71 16.43 4.59
N GLY A 46 43.93 16.31 4.05
CA GLY A 46 45.10 15.99 4.86
C GLY A 46 45.51 17.17 5.74
N ASN A 47 45.79 16.91 7.01
CA ASN A 47 46.38 17.91 7.93
C ASN A 47 47.92 17.96 7.85
N GLU A 48 48.50 17.51 6.73
CA GLU A 48 49.94 17.48 6.52
C GLU A 48 50.49 18.90 6.34
N ILE A 49 51.53 19.25 7.10
CA ILE A 49 52.21 20.54 7.00
C ILE A 49 53.38 20.39 6.04
N THR A 50 53.29 21.03 4.88
CA THR A 50 54.37 21.09 3.89
C THR A 50 55.10 22.43 3.95
N ASP A 51 56.39 22.43 3.58
CA ASP A 51 57.25 23.61 3.58
C ASP A 51 56.98 24.56 2.40
N ASP A 52 56.22 24.11 1.40
CA ASP A 52 55.81 24.86 0.21
C ASP A 52 54.49 25.64 0.39
N ARG A 53 53.84 25.52 1.56
CA ARG A 53 52.53 26.14 1.90
C ARG A 53 51.37 25.69 1.00
N MET A 54 51.46 24.53 0.38
CA MET A 54 50.38 23.92 -0.41
C MET A 54 49.60 22.88 0.40
N THR A 55 48.45 22.45 -0.13
CA THR A 55 47.62 21.37 0.46
C THR A 55 47.62 20.16 -0.46
N ASN A 56 47.72 18.96 0.12
CA ASN A 56 47.63 17.71 -0.63
C ASN A 56 46.19 17.41 -1.06
N ASP A 57 46.06 16.54 -2.07
CA ASP A 57 44.75 16.10 -2.56
C ASP A 57 43.95 15.39 -1.45
N PRO A 58 42.63 15.61 -1.40
CA PRO A 58 41.77 14.99 -0.39
C PRO A 58 41.65 13.47 -0.60
N THR A 59 41.57 12.73 0.50
CA THR A 59 41.44 11.27 0.46
C THR A 59 39.97 10.86 0.59
N ARG A 60 39.51 9.97 -0.30
CA ARG A 60 38.15 9.40 -0.21
C ARG A 60 38.07 8.42 0.96
N ILE A 61 37.10 8.60 1.83
CA ILE A 61 36.94 7.81 3.07
C ILE A 61 35.66 6.98 3.12
N TYR A 62 34.63 7.39 2.38
CA TYR A 62 33.33 6.72 2.41
C TYR A 62 32.53 7.01 1.15
N GLN A 63 31.46 6.25 0.96
CA GLN A 63 30.53 6.37 -0.14
C GLN A 63 29.11 6.21 0.40
N GLY A 64 28.44 7.33 0.59
CA GLY A 64 27.05 7.38 0.98
C GLY A 64 26.12 6.95 -0.16
N SER A 65 25.03 6.27 0.23
CA SER A 65 23.89 5.98 -0.63
C SER A 65 22.60 6.19 0.16
N GLY A 66 21.66 6.96 -0.38
CA GLY A 66 20.43 7.32 0.33
C GLY A 66 19.71 8.52 -0.27
N GLY A 67 18.97 9.23 0.58
CA GLY A 67 18.19 10.41 0.21
C GLY A 67 16.73 10.07 -0.05
N SER A 68 15.98 11.02 -0.60
CA SER A 68 14.53 10.89 -0.74
C SER A 68 14.04 11.13 -2.15
N PHE A 69 12.85 10.62 -2.45
CA PHE A 69 12.07 11.12 -3.57
C PHE A 69 10.59 11.23 -3.20
N ASN A 70 9.91 12.08 -3.96
CA ASN A 70 8.51 12.41 -3.77
C ASN A 70 7.68 11.78 -4.88
N PHE A 71 6.49 11.31 -4.56
CA PHE A 71 5.53 10.82 -5.54
C PHE A 71 4.09 11.15 -5.13
N ASN A 72 3.18 11.09 -6.09
CA ASN A 72 1.75 11.13 -5.79
C ASN A 72 1.27 9.68 -5.67
N LEU A 73 0.52 9.35 -4.63
CA LEU A 73 0.02 8.00 -4.45
C LEU A 73 -0.94 7.63 -5.59
N SER A 74 -0.67 6.50 -6.23
CA SER A 74 -1.64 5.78 -7.05
C SER A 74 -1.95 4.43 -6.42
N TYR A 75 -2.88 3.67 -6.99
CA TYR A 75 -3.06 2.29 -6.53
C TYR A 75 -1.70 1.57 -6.67
N PRO A 76 -1.19 0.85 -5.64
CA PRO A 76 0.10 0.18 -5.72
C PRO A 76 -0.09 -1.31 -6.07
N PRO A 77 -0.12 -1.71 -7.37
CA PRO A 77 -0.20 -3.10 -7.77
C PRO A 77 0.89 -3.95 -7.12
N ASN A 78 0.63 -5.25 -7.02
CA ASN A 78 1.65 -6.18 -6.54
C ASN A 78 2.95 -6.06 -7.37
N LEU A 79 4.09 -6.14 -6.70
CA LEU A 79 5.44 -6.00 -7.27
C LEU A 79 5.73 -4.64 -7.97
N SER A 80 4.84 -3.64 -7.86
CA SER A 80 5.16 -2.29 -8.33
C SER A 80 6.15 -1.59 -7.39
N PRO A 81 6.93 -0.59 -7.87
CA PRO A 81 7.80 0.18 -6.99
C PRO A 81 7.09 0.79 -5.78
N GLU A 82 5.88 1.34 -5.96
CA GLU A 82 5.06 1.88 -4.87
C GLU A 82 4.71 0.81 -3.81
N SER A 83 4.40 -0.42 -4.25
CA SER A 83 4.14 -1.56 -3.37
C SER A 83 5.36 -1.96 -2.55
N ASP A 84 6.53 -2.02 -3.19
CA ASP A 84 7.79 -2.40 -2.54
C ASP A 84 8.26 -1.35 -1.53
N ILE A 85 8.05 -0.06 -1.84
CA ILE A 85 8.35 1.04 -0.93
C ILE A 85 7.48 0.96 0.33
N ILE A 86 6.19 0.68 0.17
CA ILE A 86 5.29 0.47 1.31
C ILE A 86 5.73 -0.76 2.12
N ALA A 87 6.06 -1.87 1.46
CA ALA A 87 6.53 -3.08 2.13
C ALA A 87 7.85 -2.87 2.89
N SER A 88 8.80 -2.14 2.28
CA SER A 88 10.05 -1.71 2.91
C SER A 88 9.81 -0.86 4.15
N ALA A 89 8.94 0.15 4.05
CA ALA A 89 8.59 1.01 5.18
C ALA A 89 7.92 0.23 6.33
N MET A 90 7.16 -0.81 6.00
CA MET A 90 6.44 -1.64 6.97
C MET A 90 7.29 -2.78 7.56
N TYR A 91 8.51 -3.00 7.07
CA TYR A 91 9.36 -4.13 7.48
C TYR A 91 8.62 -5.48 7.41
N ASN A 92 7.77 -5.62 6.40
CA ASN A 92 6.92 -6.79 6.21
C ASN A 92 6.56 -7.01 4.74
N GLU A 93 6.10 -8.20 4.42
CA GLU A 93 5.53 -8.51 3.11
C GLU A 93 4.03 -8.24 3.07
N TRP A 94 3.52 -7.96 1.87
CA TRP A 94 2.09 -7.99 1.64
C TRP A 94 1.56 -9.41 1.81
N THR A 95 0.54 -9.57 2.65
CA THR A 95 -0.29 -10.77 2.63
C THR A 95 -1.20 -10.68 1.41
N LEU A 96 -0.85 -11.42 0.36
CA LEU A 96 -1.55 -11.37 -0.91
C LEU A 96 -2.80 -12.26 -0.90
N THR A 97 -3.89 -11.75 -1.48
CA THR A 97 -4.99 -12.62 -1.92
C THR A 97 -4.58 -13.39 -3.18
N PRO A 98 -5.12 -14.61 -3.41
CA PRO A 98 -4.75 -15.41 -4.58
C PRO A 98 -4.86 -14.63 -5.90
N GLU A 99 -3.80 -14.72 -6.70
CA GLU A 99 -3.71 -14.06 -8.00
C GLU A 99 -2.97 -14.92 -9.04
N ARG A 100 -3.22 -14.65 -10.31
CA ARG A 100 -2.56 -15.23 -11.49
C ARG A 100 -2.42 -14.14 -12.54
N ASP A 101 -1.26 -14.05 -13.17
CA ASP A 101 -0.95 -13.04 -14.17
C ASP A 101 -0.02 -13.65 -15.23
N ASN A 102 -0.34 -13.47 -16.50
CA ASN A 102 0.50 -13.90 -17.61
C ASN A 102 1.74 -13.00 -17.80
N ASP A 103 1.80 -11.85 -17.12
CA ASP A 103 3.00 -11.03 -16.91
C ASP A 103 3.79 -10.75 -18.20
N GLY A 104 3.07 -10.40 -19.27
CA GLY A 104 3.66 -10.02 -20.56
C GLY A 104 3.91 -11.18 -21.52
N THR A 105 3.64 -12.43 -21.14
CA THR A 105 3.72 -13.60 -22.04
C THR A 105 2.40 -14.39 -22.00
N ALA A 106 1.70 -14.45 -23.14
CA ALA A 106 0.43 -15.16 -23.25
C ALA A 106 0.58 -16.65 -22.93
N ASP A 107 -0.50 -17.28 -22.45
CA ASP A 107 -0.56 -18.73 -22.18
C ASP A 107 0.60 -19.25 -21.28
N THR A 108 0.90 -18.54 -20.19
CA THR A 108 1.99 -18.93 -19.26
C THR A 108 1.48 -19.36 -17.90
N VAL A 109 0.72 -18.51 -17.24
CA VAL A 109 0.20 -18.74 -15.89
C VAL A 109 -1.30 -19.04 -15.95
N ILE A 110 -2.03 -18.34 -16.80
CA ILE A 110 -3.42 -18.61 -17.15
C ILE A 110 -3.40 -19.19 -18.56
N THR A 111 -3.71 -20.48 -18.65
CA THR A 111 -3.51 -21.27 -19.88
C THR A 111 -4.80 -21.62 -20.60
N ASP A 112 -5.96 -21.53 -19.92
CA ASP A 112 -7.26 -21.68 -20.57
C ASP A 112 -8.32 -20.90 -19.78
N LEU A 113 -9.29 -20.31 -20.50
CA LEU A 113 -10.47 -19.72 -19.89
C LEU A 113 -11.72 -20.09 -20.69
N GLY A 114 -12.65 -20.80 -20.06
CA GLY A 114 -13.98 -21.06 -20.61
C GLY A 114 -14.07 -22.12 -21.71
N THR A 115 -12.99 -22.83 -22.07
CA THR A 115 -13.10 -23.99 -22.99
C THR A 115 -13.87 -25.12 -22.32
N THR A 116 -13.60 -25.34 -21.03
CA THR A 116 -14.57 -25.99 -20.14
C THR A 116 -15.48 -24.89 -19.56
N VAL A 117 -16.79 -25.08 -19.70
CA VAL A 117 -17.80 -24.08 -19.31
C VAL A 117 -17.53 -23.57 -17.89
N ASN A 118 -17.34 -22.26 -17.77
CA ASN A 118 -17.14 -21.53 -16.51
C ASN A 118 -15.84 -21.90 -15.75
N VAL A 119 -14.89 -22.58 -16.36
CA VAL A 119 -13.63 -23.00 -15.72
C VAL A 119 -12.47 -22.16 -16.24
N ALA A 120 -11.50 -21.90 -15.37
CA ALA A 120 -10.18 -21.42 -15.77
C ALA A 120 -9.13 -22.49 -15.48
N THR A 121 -8.16 -22.65 -16.38
CA THR A 121 -6.97 -23.48 -16.13
C THR A 121 -5.77 -22.58 -15.90
N VAL A 122 -5.06 -22.83 -14.81
CA VAL A 122 -3.91 -22.05 -14.37
C VAL A 122 -2.79 -22.95 -13.88
N THR A 123 -1.57 -22.44 -13.88
CA THR A 123 -0.44 -23.09 -13.23
C THR A 123 -0.63 -23.10 -11.70
N THR A 124 0.02 -24.08 -11.06
CA THR A 124 -0.13 -24.30 -9.61
C THR A 124 0.35 -23.09 -8.82
N GLY A 125 -0.43 -22.70 -7.80
CA GLY A 125 -0.12 -21.60 -6.89
C GLY A 125 -1.13 -21.57 -5.73
N PRO A 126 -1.27 -20.45 -5.00
CA PRO A 126 -2.30 -20.31 -3.97
C PRO A 126 -3.69 -20.64 -4.54
N ALA A 127 -4.45 -21.46 -3.81
CA ALA A 127 -5.75 -21.94 -4.25
C ALA A 127 -6.80 -20.83 -4.20
N PHE A 128 -7.65 -20.79 -5.23
CA PHE A 128 -8.92 -20.09 -5.14
C PHE A 128 -9.88 -20.97 -4.35
N VAL A 129 -10.67 -20.40 -3.45
CA VAL A 129 -11.62 -21.14 -2.60
C VAL A 129 -13.06 -20.75 -2.90
N VAL A 130 -13.99 -21.65 -2.56
CA VAL A 130 -15.42 -21.43 -2.77
C VAL A 130 -15.88 -20.17 -2.04
N GLY A 131 -16.71 -19.37 -2.69
CA GLY A 131 -17.24 -18.12 -2.16
C GLY A 131 -16.38 -16.89 -2.44
N GLN A 132 -15.11 -17.04 -2.85
CA GLN A 132 -14.30 -15.90 -3.27
C GLN A 132 -14.86 -15.27 -4.55
N LEU A 133 -14.84 -13.93 -4.62
CA LEU A 133 -15.05 -13.17 -5.84
C LEU A 133 -13.69 -12.96 -6.51
N VAL A 134 -13.58 -13.37 -7.77
CA VAL A 134 -12.37 -13.25 -8.58
C VAL A 134 -12.65 -12.29 -9.73
N ARG A 135 -11.83 -11.25 -9.83
CA ARG A 135 -11.80 -10.33 -10.96
C ARG A 135 -10.92 -10.90 -12.06
N PHE A 136 -11.46 -10.95 -13.26
CA PHE A 136 -10.77 -11.27 -14.49
C PHE A 136 -10.58 -9.98 -15.28
N SER A 137 -9.38 -9.74 -15.77
CA SER A 137 -9.04 -8.52 -16.49
C SER A 137 -7.94 -8.75 -17.52
N GLY A 138 -7.85 -7.86 -18.51
CA GLY A 138 -6.81 -7.90 -19.54
C GLY A 138 -6.96 -9.04 -20.55
N ASN A 139 -8.14 -9.70 -20.58
CA ASN A 139 -8.46 -10.70 -21.60
C ASN A 139 -8.91 -10.03 -22.90
N THR A 140 -8.57 -10.61 -24.05
CA THR A 140 -8.98 -10.09 -25.37
C THR A 140 -10.49 -10.15 -25.57
N ALA A 141 -11.14 -11.24 -25.16
CA ALA A 141 -12.59 -11.36 -25.22
C ALA A 141 -13.24 -10.48 -24.13
N PRO A 142 -14.10 -9.51 -24.47
CA PRO A 142 -14.72 -8.62 -23.48
C PRO A 142 -15.53 -9.38 -22.42
N ALA A 143 -16.20 -10.46 -22.82
CA ALA A 143 -16.98 -11.31 -21.92
C ALA A 143 -16.12 -12.05 -20.87
N ASN A 144 -14.79 -12.09 -21.04
CA ASN A 144 -13.85 -12.66 -20.07
C ASN A 144 -13.32 -11.62 -19.08
N ASN A 145 -13.77 -10.36 -19.14
CA ASN A 145 -13.39 -9.30 -18.21
C ASN A 145 -14.55 -8.99 -17.25
N LEU A 146 -14.72 -9.83 -16.22
CA LEU A 146 -15.80 -9.72 -15.25
C LEU A 146 -15.34 -10.04 -13.82
N VAL A 147 -16.24 -9.87 -12.85
CA VAL A 147 -16.06 -10.41 -11.49
C VAL A 147 -16.98 -11.61 -11.32
N ALA A 148 -16.41 -12.77 -11.01
CA ALA A 148 -17.14 -14.03 -10.89
C ALA A 148 -16.91 -14.67 -9.52
N LYS A 149 -17.94 -15.33 -8.97
CA LYS A 149 -17.81 -16.10 -7.74
C LYS A 149 -17.20 -17.47 -8.03
N CYS A 150 -16.16 -17.83 -7.30
CA CYS A 150 -15.60 -19.18 -7.29
C CYS A 150 -16.60 -20.14 -6.63
N THR A 151 -17.00 -21.17 -7.38
CA THR A 151 -17.96 -22.20 -6.96
C THR A 151 -17.30 -23.56 -6.72
N THR A 152 -16.10 -23.77 -7.29
CA THR A 152 -15.27 -24.94 -7.00
C THR A 152 -13.84 -24.45 -6.81
N GLY A 153 -13.34 -24.60 -5.57
CA GLY A 153 -11.99 -24.19 -5.23
C GLY A 153 -10.94 -25.10 -5.84
N SER A 154 -9.83 -24.52 -6.29
CA SER A 154 -8.70 -25.27 -6.85
C SER A 154 -7.46 -24.38 -6.97
N ALA A 155 -6.29 -25.00 -6.96
CA ALA A 155 -5.01 -24.36 -7.25
C ALA A 155 -4.69 -24.27 -8.75
N THR A 156 -5.37 -25.09 -9.57
CA THR A 156 -5.06 -25.26 -11.01
C THR A 156 -6.28 -25.17 -11.91
N VAL A 157 -7.47 -25.58 -11.45
CA VAL A 157 -8.71 -25.64 -12.25
C VAL A 157 -9.93 -25.09 -11.49
N PRO A 158 -9.91 -23.83 -11.03
CA PRO A 158 -11.05 -23.25 -10.34
C PRO A 158 -12.25 -23.07 -11.29
N ALA A 159 -13.47 -23.30 -10.76
CA ALA A 159 -14.72 -23.14 -11.51
C ALA A 159 -15.58 -22.01 -10.95
N PHE A 160 -16.20 -21.26 -11.84
CA PHE A 160 -16.91 -20.01 -11.57
C PHE A 160 -18.34 -20.07 -12.13
N ALA A 161 -19.18 -20.98 -11.65
CA ALA A 161 -20.49 -21.23 -12.24
C ALA A 161 -21.32 -19.93 -12.34
N GLY A 162 -21.84 -19.67 -13.55
CA GLY A 162 -22.51 -18.41 -13.89
C GLY A 162 -21.60 -17.37 -14.56
N ALA A 163 -20.28 -17.58 -14.61
CA ALA A 163 -19.37 -16.78 -15.41
C ALA A 163 -19.62 -17.03 -16.90
N THR A 164 -20.07 -16.03 -17.65
CA THR A 164 -20.36 -16.17 -19.08
C THR A 164 -19.10 -16.08 -19.94
N PHE A 165 -18.09 -16.90 -19.62
CA PHE A 165 -16.81 -16.89 -20.35
C PHE A 165 -17.01 -17.28 -21.82
N THR A 166 -16.27 -16.61 -22.69
CA THR A 166 -16.01 -17.05 -24.06
C THR A 166 -14.77 -17.92 -24.04
N ALA A 167 -14.82 -19.09 -24.70
CA ALA A 167 -13.69 -20.01 -24.77
C ALA A 167 -12.44 -19.32 -25.33
N ASP A 168 -11.35 -19.39 -24.57
CA ASP A 168 -10.06 -18.77 -24.84
C ASP A 168 -8.96 -19.74 -24.39
N PRO A 169 -8.50 -20.63 -25.30
CA PRO A 169 -7.50 -21.66 -25.00
C PRO A 169 -6.07 -21.12 -24.97
N ALA A 170 -5.87 -19.81 -25.18
CA ALA A 170 -4.58 -19.16 -25.08
C ALA A 170 -4.77 -17.71 -24.58
N PRO A 171 -5.11 -17.53 -23.28
CA PRO A 171 -5.36 -16.21 -22.72
C PRO A 171 -4.19 -15.25 -22.95
N ALA A 172 -4.53 -13.99 -23.21
CA ALA A 172 -3.59 -12.95 -23.60
C ALA A 172 -2.44 -12.72 -22.59
N ALA A 173 -1.37 -12.06 -23.06
CA ALA A 173 -0.22 -11.68 -22.24
C ALA A 173 -0.57 -10.75 -21.06
N THR A 174 -1.69 -10.05 -21.14
CA THR A 174 -2.22 -9.14 -20.12
C THR A 174 -3.30 -9.78 -19.24
N SER A 175 -3.64 -11.06 -19.48
CA SER A 175 -4.67 -11.75 -18.72
C SER A 175 -4.26 -11.89 -17.26
N ARG A 176 -5.18 -11.48 -16.38
CA ARG A 176 -5.00 -11.50 -14.93
C ARG A 176 -6.27 -11.96 -14.24
N MET A 177 -6.11 -12.73 -13.17
CA MET A 177 -7.16 -13.14 -12.25
C MET A 177 -6.74 -12.78 -10.82
N LYS A 178 -7.60 -12.10 -10.06
CA LYS A 178 -7.32 -11.68 -8.69
C LYS A 178 -8.53 -11.89 -7.79
N VAL A 179 -8.34 -12.48 -6.62
CA VAL A 179 -9.37 -12.47 -5.56
C VAL A 179 -9.55 -11.05 -5.03
N VAL A 180 -10.77 -10.53 -5.13
CA VAL A 180 -11.13 -9.14 -4.75
C VAL A 180 -12.23 -9.07 -3.70
N GLY A 181 -12.73 -10.20 -3.24
CA GLY A 181 -13.87 -10.24 -2.34
C GLY A 181 -14.37 -11.63 -2.06
N PHE A 182 -15.53 -11.70 -1.42
CA PHE A 182 -16.33 -12.90 -1.27
C PHE A 182 -17.82 -12.58 -1.41
N GLN A 183 -18.60 -13.59 -1.72
CA GLN A 183 -20.05 -13.50 -1.82
C GLN A 183 -20.69 -14.80 -1.37
N GLY A 184 -21.71 -14.69 -0.52
CA GLY A 184 -22.49 -15.83 -0.02
C GLY A 184 -23.45 -16.40 -1.06
N ALA A 185 -24.14 -17.47 -0.69
CA ALA A 185 -25.36 -17.86 -1.40
C ALA A 185 -26.49 -16.84 -1.14
N VAL A 186 -27.61 -16.98 -1.87
CA VAL A 186 -28.78 -16.13 -1.67
C VAL A 186 -29.26 -16.25 -0.22
N GLY A 187 -29.32 -15.13 0.51
CA GLY A 187 -29.76 -15.09 1.91
C GLY A 187 -28.76 -15.64 2.93
N ASP A 188 -27.54 -15.98 2.51
CA ASP A 188 -26.55 -16.60 3.39
C ASP A 188 -25.88 -15.59 4.34
N ILE A 189 -25.43 -14.46 3.80
CA ILE A 189 -24.74 -13.42 4.57
C ILE A 189 -25.76 -12.49 5.23
N THR A 190 -25.66 -12.36 6.54
CA THR A 190 -26.51 -11.52 7.39
C THR A 190 -25.70 -10.43 8.09
N ALA A 191 -26.32 -9.30 8.41
CA ALA A 191 -25.76 -8.36 9.37
C ALA A 191 -26.30 -8.71 10.77
N THR A 192 -25.39 -8.90 11.72
CA THR A 192 -25.67 -9.17 13.13
C THR A 192 -25.26 -7.98 13.99
N ALA A 193 -25.60 -7.97 15.27
CA ALA A 193 -25.13 -6.94 16.20
C ALA A 193 -23.59 -6.88 16.28
N ALA A 194 -22.92 -8.03 16.17
CA ALA A 194 -21.46 -8.14 16.24
C ALA A 194 -20.77 -7.78 14.91
N GLY A 195 -21.33 -8.18 13.77
CA GLY A 195 -20.71 -7.97 12.46
C GLY A 195 -21.46 -8.72 11.34
N LEU A 196 -20.75 -9.48 10.51
CA LEU A 196 -21.37 -10.26 9.42
C LEU A 196 -21.48 -11.73 9.81
N GLY A 197 -22.70 -12.27 9.76
CA GLY A 197 -22.98 -13.70 9.95
C GLY A 197 -23.11 -14.44 8.63
N SER A 198 -22.89 -15.75 8.65
CA SER A 198 -23.11 -16.67 7.54
C SER A 198 -23.79 -17.94 8.04
N THR A 199 -24.53 -18.63 7.17
CA THR A 199 -25.11 -19.95 7.46
C THR A 199 -24.36 -21.10 6.79
N VAL A 200 -23.70 -20.84 5.65
CA VAL A 200 -23.03 -21.84 4.82
C VAL A 200 -21.58 -21.46 4.53
N LEU A 201 -21.32 -20.22 4.11
CA LEU A 201 -19.96 -19.78 3.79
C LEU A 201 -19.08 -19.77 5.05
N ASP A 202 -17.97 -20.51 5.01
CA ASP A 202 -16.94 -20.52 6.07
C ASP A 202 -15.94 -19.38 5.86
N PHE A 203 -16.03 -18.35 6.70
CA PHE A 203 -15.15 -17.18 6.61
C PHE A 203 -13.69 -17.46 6.95
N THR A 204 -13.36 -18.53 7.68
CA THR A 204 -11.97 -18.88 8.02
C THR A 204 -11.20 -19.39 6.82
N THR A 205 -11.90 -19.84 5.77
CA THR A 205 -11.28 -20.32 4.52
C THR A 205 -10.85 -19.19 3.57
N LEU A 206 -11.34 -17.95 3.79
CA LEU A 206 -11.18 -16.84 2.86
C LEU A 206 -9.83 -16.10 2.96
N GLY A 207 -9.01 -16.44 3.96
CA GLY A 207 -7.72 -15.79 4.21
C GLY A 207 -7.80 -14.39 4.82
N LEU A 208 -8.93 -14.05 5.44
CA LEU A 208 -9.15 -12.75 6.08
C LEU A 208 -8.19 -12.51 7.25
N GLN A 209 -7.71 -11.27 7.38
CA GLN A 209 -6.77 -10.88 8.44
C GLN A 209 -7.44 -9.96 9.47
N ILE A 210 -7.08 -10.09 10.75
CA ILE A 210 -7.55 -9.17 11.79
C ILE A 210 -6.97 -7.77 11.51
N GLY A 211 -7.84 -6.75 11.50
CA GLY A 211 -7.54 -5.37 11.14
C GLY A 211 -7.72 -5.04 9.66
N GLN A 212 -8.01 -6.05 8.81
CA GLN A 212 -8.23 -5.84 7.38
C GLN A 212 -9.48 -4.99 7.12
N THR A 213 -9.39 -4.09 6.14
CA THR A 213 -10.53 -3.27 5.70
C THR A 213 -11.41 -4.06 4.74
N LEU A 214 -12.72 -4.09 5.00
CA LEU A 214 -13.72 -4.68 4.11
C LEU A 214 -14.64 -3.58 3.57
N LYS A 215 -15.04 -3.66 2.30
CA LYS A 215 -16.15 -2.89 1.74
C LYS A 215 -17.37 -3.80 1.58
N ILE A 216 -18.43 -3.52 2.32
CA ILE A 216 -19.67 -4.30 2.24
C ILE A 216 -20.57 -3.73 1.14
N GLY A 217 -21.18 -4.64 0.36
CA GLY A 217 -22.21 -4.35 -0.63
C GLY A 217 -21.64 -3.87 -1.97
N ASN A 218 -22.22 -4.39 -3.05
CA ASN A 218 -22.02 -3.89 -4.41
C ASN A 218 -22.83 -2.60 -4.62
N SER A 219 -22.18 -1.49 -4.96
CA SER A 219 -22.86 -0.20 -5.09
C SER A 219 -23.83 -0.18 -6.28
N LEU A 220 -23.51 -0.93 -7.35
CA LEU A 220 -24.19 -0.94 -8.64
C LEU A 220 -25.33 -1.98 -8.72
N VAL A 221 -25.28 -3.04 -7.91
CA VAL A 221 -26.23 -4.17 -7.99
C VAL A 221 -27.07 -4.28 -6.71
N ALA A 222 -28.36 -3.98 -6.79
CA ALA A 222 -29.28 -3.98 -5.63
C ALA A 222 -29.43 -5.36 -4.94
N GLY A 223 -29.31 -6.44 -5.71
CA GLY A 223 -29.36 -7.82 -5.21
C GLY A 223 -28.09 -8.25 -4.46
N GLU A 224 -27.03 -7.43 -4.46
CA GLU A 224 -25.73 -7.76 -3.87
C GLU A 224 -25.32 -6.83 -2.72
N LYS A 225 -26.28 -6.09 -2.16
CA LYS A 225 -26.08 -5.18 -1.04
C LYS A 225 -27.24 -5.24 -0.05
N PHE A 226 -26.99 -4.96 1.23
CA PHE A 226 -28.05 -4.87 2.20
C PHE A 226 -29.02 -3.74 1.83
N THR A 227 -30.29 -3.88 2.24
CA THR A 227 -31.28 -2.82 2.00
C THR A 227 -30.95 -1.59 2.84
N THR A 228 -30.51 -1.82 4.07
CA THR A 228 -30.10 -0.76 5.01
C THR A 228 -28.79 -0.10 4.54
N PRO A 229 -28.78 1.19 4.19
CA PRO A 229 -27.58 1.84 3.63
C PRO A 229 -26.37 1.82 4.56
N ALA A 230 -26.58 1.97 5.87
CA ALA A 230 -25.52 1.97 6.89
C ALA A 230 -24.74 0.64 6.96
N LEU A 231 -25.23 -0.43 6.36
CA LEU A 231 -24.54 -1.72 6.32
C LEU A 231 -23.59 -1.85 5.12
N ASN A 232 -23.72 -0.99 4.10
CA ASN A 232 -22.98 -1.09 2.84
C ASN A 232 -21.74 -0.20 2.79
N VAL A 233 -20.95 -0.21 3.87
CA VAL A 233 -19.84 0.73 4.08
C VAL A 233 -18.50 0.01 4.24
N TYR A 234 -17.43 0.80 4.38
CA TYR A 234 -16.14 0.30 4.83
C TYR A 234 -16.14 0.01 6.33
N VAL A 235 -15.62 -1.15 6.72
CA VAL A 235 -15.48 -1.62 8.12
C VAL A 235 -14.11 -2.30 8.30
N THR A 236 -13.76 -2.66 9.53
CA THR A 236 -12.54 -3.45 9.81
C THR A 236 -12.87 -4.79 10.43
N VAL A 237 -12.05 -5.80 10.16
CA VAL A 237 -12.16 -7.13 10.80
C VAL A 237 -11.60 -7.06 12.22
N ALA A 238 -12.39 -7.45 13.22
CA ALA A 238 -11.94 -7.56 14.61
C ALA A 238 -11.70 -9.01 15.05
N ALA A 239 -12.47 -9.96 14.52
CA ALA A 239 -12.26 -11.40 14.70
C ALA A 239 -12.94 -12.18 13.56
N VAL A 240 -12.47 -13.39 13.31
CA VAL A 240 -13.06 -14.30 12.31
C VAL A 240 -13.29 -15.66 12.96
N THR A 241 -14.51 -16.17 12.83
CA THR A 241 -14.89 -17.56 13.09
C THR A 241 -15.54 -18.13 11.83
N PRO A 242 -15.84 -19.44 11.75
CA PRO A 242 -16.41 -20.02 10.53
C PRO A 242 -17.66 -19.29 10.03
N ILE A 243 -18.54 -18.86 10.93
CA ILE A 243 -19.84 -18.27 10.57
C ILE A 243 -20.03 -16.82 11.04
N LEU A 244 -19.00 -16.18 11.59
CA LEU A 244 -19.06 -14.80 12.05
C LEU A 244 -17.75 -14.05 11.79
N ILE A 245 -17.86 -12.92 11.10
CA ILE A 245 -16.84 -11.87 11.11
C ILE A 245 -17.30 -10.82 12.12
N THR A 246 -16.60 -10.71 13.24
CA THR A 246 -16.81 -9.60 14.18
C THR A 246 -16.21 -8.34 13.58
N LEU A 247 -16.99 -7.26 13.51
CA LEU A 247 -16.56 -6.02 12.85
C LEU A 247 -16.23 -4.92 13.86
N GLY A 248 -15.11 -4.24 13.59
CA GLY A 248 -14.74 -2.97 14.18
C GLY A 248 -15.18 -1.79 13.30
N ASN A 249 -15.14 -0.58 13.86
CA ASN A 249 -15.41 0.67 13.14
C ASN A 249 -16.76 0.70 12.38
N LYS A 250 -17.78 0.08 12.97
CA LYS A 250 -19.16 0.08 12.47
C LYS A 250 -19.71 1.51 12.51
N PRO A 251 -20.41 1.98 11.47
CA PRO A 251 -21.00 3.32 11.46
C PRO A 251 -22.16 3.44 12.46
N ALA A 252 -22.52 4.67 12.78
CA ALA A 252 -23.81 4.95 13.40
C ALA A 252 -24.95 4.42 12.50
N GLY A 253 -25.96 3.79 13.10
CA GLY A 253 -27.07 3.18 12.37
C GLY A 253 -26.84 1.73 11.91
N TRP A 254 -25.77 1.07 12.37
CA TRP A 254 -25.63 -0.38 12.19
C TRP A 254 -26.80 -1.13 12.84
N ALA A 255 -27.44 -2.03 12.09
CA ALA A 255 -28.62 -2.78 12.51
C ALA A 255 -28.54 -4.23 12.03
N VAL A 256 -29.38 -5.09 12.62
CA VAL A 256 -29.54 -6.49 12.18
C VAL A 256 -30.32 -6.53 10.87
N ASP A 257 -29.86 -7.30 9.90
CA ASP A 257 -30.49 -7.49 8.58
C ASP A 257 -30.24 -8.94 8.12
N THR A 258 -31.30 -9.63 7.70
CA THR A 258 -31.22 -11.04 7.30
C THR A 258 -30.68 -11.24 5.89
N GLY A 259 -30.42 -10.18 5.12
CA GLY A 259 -29.93 -10.31 3.74
C GLY A 259 -30.88 -11.10 2.83
N ALA A 260 -32.16 -11.21 3.21
CA ALA A 260 -33.12 -12.13 2.59
C ALA A 260 -33.22 -11.91 1.07
N GLY A 261 -33.08 -12.99 0.31
CA GLY A 261 -33.19 -12.96 -1.16
C GLY A 261 -32.01 -12.31 -1.88
N LYS A 262 -30.89 -12.02 -1.20
CA LYS A 262 -29.73 -11.30 -1.76
C LYS A 262 -28.43 -12.11 -1.68
N THR A 263 -27.55 -11.92 -2.64
CA THR A 263 -26.18 -12.46 -2.66
C THR A 263 -25.20 -11.36 -2.26
N ILE A 264 -25.07 -11.09 -0.95
CA ILE A 264 -24.27 -9.96 -0.46
C ILE A 264 -22.79 -10.12 -0.87
N SER A 265 -22.27 -9.13 -1.59
CA SER A 265 -20.87 -9.06 -2.00
C SER A 265 -20.08 -8.24 -0.97
N VAL A 266 -18.91 -8.74 -0.57
CA VAL A 266 -17.98 -8.04 0.34
C VAL A 266 -16.60 -8.03 -0.29
N TYR A 267 -16.02 -6.85 -0.46
CA TYR A 267 -14.73 -6.67 -1.12
C TYR A 267 -13.61 -6.52 -0.08
N TYR A 268 -12.47 -7.13 -0.39
CA TYR A 268 -11.23 -7.06 0.38
C TYR A 268 -10.04 -7.26 -0.55
N GLY A 269 -8.84 -7.03 -0.06
CA GLY A 269 -7.63 -7.16 -0.88
C GLY A 269 -6.41 -7.44 -0.05
N ASP A 270 -5.25 -7.10 -0.59
CA ASP A 270 -3.98 -7.40 0.08
C ASP A 270 -3.83 -6.55 1.34
N PHE A 271 -3.17 -7.13 2.33
CA PHE A 271 -3.04 -6.60 3.68
C PHE A 271 -1.57 -6.51 4.07
N ILE A 272 -1.17 -5.41 4.69
CA ILE A 272 0.14 -5.29 5.33
C ILE A 272 0.02 -4.58 6.68
N LYS A 273 0.84 -5.02 7.63
CA LYS A 273 1.00 -4.38 8.94
C LYS A 273 2.48 -4.31 9.29
N ASN A 274 2.84 -3.42 10.21
CA ASN A 274 4.22 -3.28 10.67
C ASN A 274 4.75 -4.65 11.15
N GLY A 275 5.94 -5.02 10.68
CA GLY A 275 6.53 -6.34 10.85
C GLY A 275 7.93 -6.30 11.47
N ILE A 276 8.63 -7.42 11.33
CA ILE A 276 9.95 -7.68 11.93
C ILE A 276 10.91 -8.35 10.94
N LEU A 277 10.72 -8.17 9.62
CA LEU A 277 11.65 -8.73 8.65
C LEU A 277 13.07 -8.22 8.96
N VAL A 278 14.00 -9.16 9.09
CA VAL A 278 15.36 -8.86 9.54
C VAL A 278 16.24 -8.39 8.38
N SER A 279 17.43 -7.89 8.70
CA SER A 279 18.36 -7.31 7.73
C SER A 279 18.67 -8.18 6.49
N THR A 280 18.54 -9.51 6.55
CA THR A 280 18.77 -10.42 5.42
C THR A 280 17.54 -10.73 4.57
N THR A 281 16.33 -10.45 5.07
CA THR A 281 15.05 -10.73 4.38
C THR A 281 14.16 -9.50 4.23
N ARG A 282 14.63 -8.33 4.68
CA ARG A 282 13.93 -7.06 4.54
C ARG A 282 13.67 -6.72 3.08
N VAL A 283 12.54 -6.06 2.83
CA VAL A 283 12.23 -5.52 1.50
C VAL A 283 13.14 -4.31 1.23
N CYS A 284 14.03 -4.46 0.27
CA CYS A 284 14.90 -3.40 -0.23
C CYS A 284 15.12 -3.58 -1.73
N GLY A 285 15.73 -2.59 -2.37
CA GLY A 285 15.89 -2.62 -3.82
C GLY A 285 17.09 -1.85 -4.33
N THR A 286 17.35 -2.07 -5.61
CA THR A 286 18.25 -1.25 -6.40
C THR A 286 17.44 -0.15 -7.07
N LEU A 287 17.87 1.10 -6.88
CA LEU A 287 17.31 2.29 -7.52
C LEU A 287 18.29 2.80 -8.56
N GLU A 288 17.84 3.00 -9.79
CA GLU A 288 18.62 3.60 -10.89
C GLU A 288 18.02 4.93 -11.30
N GLU A 289 18.90 5.92 -11.44
CA GLU A 289 18.61 7.25 -11.99
C GLU A 289 19.38 7.43 -13.30
N GLY A 290 18.67 7.66 -14.41
CA GLY A 290 19.24 7.84 -15.74
C GLY A 290 19.07 9.25 -16.30
N TYR A 291 20.17 9.87 -16.72
CA TYR A 291 20.21 11.21 -17.33
C TYR A 291 20.15 11.14 -18.85
N LEU A 292 18.95 10.91 -19.39
CA LEU A 292 18.74 10.59 -20.81
C LEU A 292 18.97 11.79 -21.76
N GLY A 293 19.17 12.99 -21.21
CA GLY A 293 19.42 14.22 -21.95
C GLY A 293 20.83 14.39 -22.52
N GLN A 294 21.80 13.59 -22.08
CA GLN A 294 23.19 13.63 -22.52
C GLN A 294 23.38 12.94 -23.88
N ALA A 295 24.51 13.24 -24.55
CA ALA A 295 24.91 12.53 -25.77
C ALA A 295 25.17 11.04 -25.50
N THR A 296 25.84 10.76 -24.38
CA THR A 296 25.93 9.44 -23.78
C THR A 296 25.25 9.52 -22.41
N PRO A 297 24.09 8.87 -22.20
CA PRO A 297 23.41 8.88 -20.91
C PRO A 297 24.31 8.36 -19.79
N THR A 298 24.30 9.05 -18.65
CA THR A 298 24.87 8.56 -17.39
C THR A 298 23.76 7.98 -16.51
N TYR A 299 24.09 6.92 -15.79
CA TYR A 299 23.23 6.24 -14.83
C TYR A 299 23.92 6.20 -13.47
N ARG A 300 23.19 6.58 -12.41
CA ARG A 300 23.61 6.40 -11.02
C ARG A 300 22.73 5.33 -10.39
N VAL A 301 23.35 4.44 -9.61
CA VAL A 301 22.69 3.29 -9.00
C VAL A 301 22.92 3.33 -7.50
N GLY A 302 21.85 3.20 -6.72
CA GLY A 302 21.92 2.94 -5.28
C GLY A 302 21.44 1.52 -4.99
N LYS A 303 22.19 0.76 -4.20
CA LYS A 303 21.92 -0.64 -3.85
C LYS A 303 21.47 -0.77 -2.40
N GLY A 304 20.72 -1.83 -2.07
CA GLY A 304 20.24 -2.07 -0.71
C GLY A 304 19.35 -0.95 -0.16
N MET A 305 18.72 -0.17 -1.06
CA MET A 305 17.91 0.99 -0.70
C MET A 305 16.73 0.52 0.15
N THR A 306 16.74 0.91 1.41
CA THR A 306 15.74 0.53 2.40
C THR A 306 15.04 1.78 2.91
N VAL A 307 13.71 1.76 2.99
CA VAL A 307 12.93 2.94 3.40
C VAL A 307 13.07 3.16 4.91
N ASP A 308 13.68 4.27 5.28
CA ASP A 308 13.74 4.74 6.66
C ASP A 308 12.46 5.47 7.05
N THR A 309 11.98 6.37 6.20
CA THR A 309 10.74 7.11 6.46
C THR A 309 9.83 7.08 5.24
N LEU A 310 8.55 6.76 5.45
CA LEU A 310 7.49 6.93 4.47
C LEU A 310 6.40 7.82 5.05
N THR A 311 6.10 8.90 4.33
CA THR A 311 5.05 9.85 4.72
C THR A 311 3.90 9.80 3.72
N PHE A 312 2.67 9.90 4.22
CA PHE A 312 1.45 10.11 3.46
C PHE A 312 0.80 11.42 3.90
N ASP A 313 0.75 12.39 3.00
CA ASP A 313 0.20 13.72 3.24
C ASP A 313 -1.15 13.89 2.54
N PHE A 314 -2.21 13.96 3.33
CA PHE A 314 -3.56 14.25 2.89
C PHE A 314 -3.83 15.74 3.11
N LYS A 315 -3.94 16.51 2.04
CA LYS A 315 -4.14 17.96 2.10
C LYS A 315 -5.43 18.37 1.40
N HIS A 316 -6.20 19.26 2.00
CA HIS A 316 -7.36 19.86 1.32
C HIS A 316 -6.96 20.47 -0.04
N LYS A 317 -7.73 20.15 -1.09
CA LYS A 317 -7.46 20.55 -2.49
C LYS A 317 -6.11 20.06 -3.05
N GLY A 318 -5.58 18.96 -2.51
CA GLY A 318 -4.34 18.32 -2.96
C GLY A 318 -4.52 16.89 -3.47
N ARG A 319 -3.43 16.34 -3.99
CA ARG A 319 -3.24 14.89 -4.13
C ARG A 319 -2.61 14.35 -2.86
N ILE A 320 -2.70 13.04 -2.65
CA ILE A 320 -1.94 12.41 -1.59
C ILE A 320 -0.47 12.42 -2.01
N GLU A 321 0.31 13.26 -1.33
CA GLU A 321 1.74 13.38 -1.54
C GLU A 321 2.44 12.36 -0.65
N CYS A 322 3.42 11.67 -1.22
CA CYS A 322 4.23 10.71 -0.50
C CYS A 322 5.70 11.08 -0.62
N VAL A 323 6.42 10.89 0.47
CA VAL A 323 7.87 11.06 0.54
C VAL A 323 8.46 9.78 1.08
N ALA A 324 9.34 9.15 0.30
CA ALA A 324 10.13 8.00 0.74
C ALA A 324 11.58 8.44 0.93
N ASN A 325 12.09 8.31 2.16
CA ASN A 325 13.48 8.54 2.50
C ASN A 325 14.20 7.20 2.69
N PHE A 326 15.40 7.07 2.14
CA PHE A 326 16.14 5.82 2.09
C PHE A 326 17.50 5.91 2.77
N VAL A 327 17.92 4.77 3.30
CA VAL A 327 19.31 4.44 3.62
C VAL A 327 19.73 3.31 2.67
N GLY A 328 20.89 3.44 2.03
CA GLY A 328 21.42 2.47 1.07
C GLY A 328 22.73 1.82 1.54
N GLN A 329 23.14 0.76 0.85
CA GLN A 329 24.35 -0.05 1.11
C GLN A 329 25.45 0.16 0.07
N GLY A 330 25.46 1.33 -0.57
CA GLY A 330 26.41 1.68 -1.62
C GLY A 330 25.74 1.93 -2.96
N GLY A 331 26.57 2.02 -3.99
CA GLY A 331 26.12 2.44 -5.31
C GLY A 331 27.23 2.43 -6.34
N SER A 332 26.89 2.84 -7.55
CA SER A 332 27.83 2.94 -8.68
C SER A 332 27.32 3.94 -9.72
N GLU A 333 28.21 4.36 -10.62
CA GLU A 333 27.82 5.05 -11.84
C GLU A 333 28.25 4.27 -13.08
N SER A 334 27.53 4.46 -14.19
CA SER A 334 27.78 3.78 -15.46
C SER A 334 27.22 4.61 -16.62
N THR A 335 27.65 4.31 -17.84
CA THR A 335 27.01 4.79 -19.08
C THR A 335 26.06 3.76 -19.69
N THR A 336 25.90 2.61 -19.03
CA THR A 336 25.00 1.52 -19.43
C THR A 336 23.95 1.32 -18.35
N ALA A 337 22.67 1.29 -18.75
CA ALA A 337 21.56 0.99 -17.86
C ALA A 337 21.61 -0.46 -17.38
N LEU A 338 21.12 -0.71 -16.16
CA LEU A 338 20.92 -2.05 -15.61
C LEU A 338 19.92 -2.87 -16.41
N ASP A 339 18.93 -2.20 -17.01
CA ASP A 339 17.92 -2.74 -17.90
C ASP A 339 17.72 -1.77 -19.05
N ALA A 340 17.87 -2.25 -20.28
CA ALA A 340 17.71 -1.44 -21.48
C ALA A 340 16.23 -1.14 -21.79
N ILE A 341 15.29 -1.97 -21.30
CA ILE A 341 13.86 -1.88 -21.59
C ILE A 341 13.06 -2.03 -20.28
N PRO A 342 13.26 -1.11 -19.31
CA PRO A 342 12.55 -1.16 -18.05
C PRO A 342 11.04 -1.08 -18.27
N ASP A 343 10.29 -1.86 -17.49
CA ASP A 343 8.83 -1.90 -17.51
C ASP A 343 8.26 -0.48 -17.39
N ALA A 344 7.17 -0.23 -18.10
CA ALA A 344 6.47 1.03 -18.04
C ALA A 344 5.97 1.32 -16.62
N ARG A 345 5.95 2.61 -16.27
CA ARG A 345 5.34 3.10 -15.03
C ARG A 345 3.86 2.72 -14.97
N SER A 346 3.32 2.54 -13.76
CA SER A 346 1.89 2.35 -13.57
C SER A 346 1.07 3.51 -14.19
N THR A 347 -0.11 3.18 -14.71
CA THR A 347 -1.01 4.14 -15.38
C THR A 347 -2.23 4.50 -14.52
N GLY A 348 -2.30 4.00 -13.29
CA GLY A 348 -3.41 4.25 -12.36
C GLY A 348 -3.61 5.73 -12.05
N ASN A 349 -4.85 6.10 -11.73
CA ASN A 349 -5.15 7.47 -11.32
C ASN A 349 -4.49 7.79 -9.97
N ASN A 350 -4.07 9.04 -9.79
CA ASN A 350 -3.60 9.51 -8.50
C ASN A 350 -4.79 9.72 -7.56
N PHE A 351 -4.61 9.42 -6.28
CA PHE A 351 -5.59 9.73 -5.25
C PHE A 351 -5.57 11.23 -4.92
N ALA A 352 -6.74 11.85 -4.90
CA ALA A 352 -6.97 13.24 -4.52
C ALA A 352 -7.56 13.27 -3.10
N SER A 353 -6.87 13.95 -2.18
CA SER A 353 -7.11 13.93 -0.73
C SER A 353 -8.39 14.63 -0.27
N ASN A 354 -9.35 14.87 -1.16
CA ASN A 354 -10.61 15.52 -0.84
C ASN A 354 -11.79 14.89 -1.56
N VAL A 355 -11.68 14.66 -2.87
CA VAL A 355 -12.79 14.12 -3.69
C VAL A 355 -12.85 12.59 -3.66
N ASN A 356 -11.74 11.92 -3.34
CA ASN A 356 -11.65 10.46 -3.38
C ASN A 356 -11.77 9.82 -1.99
N PHE A 357 -11.88 10.64 -0.93
CA PHE A 357 -12.10 10.14 0.43
C PHE A 357 -13.43 9.39 0.48
N ALA A 358 -13.36 8.07 0.57
CA ALA A 358 -14.53 7.25 0.84
C ALA A 358 -14.90 7.32 2.33
N LYS A 359 -13.90 7.49 3.21
CA LYS A 359 -14.08 7.50 4.66
C LYS A 359 -12.89 8.12 5.39
N LEU A 360 -13.17 8.90 6.44
CA LEU A 360 -12.20 9.24 7.47
C LEU A 360 -12.89 9.13 8.84
N MET A 361 -12.34 8.33 9.75
CA MET A 361 -12.88 8.13 11.10
C MET A 361 -11.85 8.34 12.19
N GLU A 362 -12.32 8.86 13.31
CA GLU A 362 -11.58 9.01 14.56
C GLU A 362 -12.36 8.30 15.68
N GLY A 363 -11.72 7.35 16.37
CA GLY A 363 -12.33 6.58 17.45
C GLY A 363 -13.58 5.78 17.03
N GLY A 364 -13.62 5.32 15.77
CA GLY A 364 -14.75 4.59 15.20
C GLY A 364 -15.93 5.47 14.75
N VAL A 365 -15.83 6.80 14.88
CA VAL A 365 -16.86 7.75 14.43
C VAL A 365 -16.37 8.48 13.18
N LEU A 366 -17.26 8.70 12.21
CA LEU A 366 -16.92 9.46 11.00
C LEU A 366 -16.57 10.91 11.38
N THR A 367 -15.41 11.39 10.91
CA THR A 367 -15.01 12.79 11.10
C THR A 367 -15.89 13.69 10.22
N GLY A 368 -16.24 14.87 10.72
CA GLY A 368 -17.19 15.78 10.07
C GLY A 368 -17.79 16.74 11.08
N THR A 369 -19.04 17.15 10.90
CA THR A 369 -19.68 18.11 11.80
C THR A 369 -19.56 17.71 13.29
N PRO A 370 -19.16 18.63 14.20
CA PRO A 370 -18.77 20.02 13.94
C PRO A 370 -17.25 20.23 13.69
N ASN A 371 -16.43 19.18 13.80
CA ASN A 371 -14.97 19.19 13.58
C ASN A 371 -14.63 18.71 12.16
N PHE A 372 -14.70 19.62 11.18
CA PHE A 372 -14.39 19.28 9.79
C PHE A 372 -12.88 19.07 9.57
N PRO A 373 -12.45 17.89 9.11
CA PRO A 373 -11.05 17.60 8.86
C PRO A 373 -10.51 18.41 7.67
N ARG A 374 -9.28 18.91 7.78
CA ARG A 374 -8.61 19.71 6.74
C ARG A 374 -7.33 19.06 6.24
N ALA A 375 -6.60 18.39 7.12
CA ALA A 375 -5.41 17.63 6.75
C ALA A 375 -5.19 16.43 7.68
N LEU A 376 -4.57 15.40 7.12
CA LEU A 376 -4.04 14.26 7.86
C LEU A 376 -2.63 14.00 7.31
N ASN A 377 -1.68 13.76 8.20
CA ASN A 377 -0.37 13.25 7.86
C ASN A 377 -0.18 11.93 8.62
N ILE A 378 0.32 10.91 7.94
CA ILE A 378 0.77 9.66 8.54
C ILE A 378 2.24 9.47 8.16
N GLU A 379 3.10 9.38 9.16
CA GLU A 379 4.53 9.13 8.98
C GLU A 379 4.88 7.79 9.61
N ILE A 380 5.57 6.94 8.87
CA ILE A 380 6.13 5.67 9.32
C ILE A 380 7.64 5.81 9.27
N LYS A 381 8.31 5.68 10.42
CA LYS A 381 9.75 5.87 10.57
C LYS A 381 10.38 4.65 11.23
N ASN A 382 11.42 4.09 10.60
CA ASN A 382 12.10 2.89 11.06
C ASN A 382 13.40 3.16 11.83
N ASN A 383 13.86 4.43 11.85
CA ASN A 383 15.07 4.86 12.55
C ASN A 383 16.30 4.01 12.16
N LEU A 384 16.48 3.84 10.84
CA LEU A 384 17.52 3.00 10.25
C LEU A 384 18.91 3.59 10.41
N ARG A 385 19.90 2.72 10.52
CA ARG A 385 21.31 3.09 10.62
C ARG A 385 22.15 2.18 9.74
N GLY A 386 22.97 2.79 8.88
CA GLY A 386 24.04 2.07 8.18
C GLY A 386 25.08 1.59 9.17
N ILE A 387 25.60 0.39 8.95
CA ILE A 387 26.80 -0.11 9.63
C ILE A 387 28.02 0.49 8.94
N GLU A 388 29.06 0.82 9.71
CA GLU A 388 30.36 1.25 9.20
C GLU A 388 31.37 0.12 9.38
N ASP A 389 32.25 -0.08 8.39
CA ASP A 389 33.29 -1.10 8.38
C ASP A 389 34.58 -0.48 7.80
N VAL A 390 35.72 -0.75 8.42
CA VAL A 390 37.03 -0.27 7.95
C VAL A 390 37.48 -0.96 6.66
N THR A 391 36.93 -2.13 6.34
CA THR A 391 37.32 -2.92 5.16
C THR A 391 36.52 -2.58 3.89
N GLN A 392 35.49 -1.74 4.01
CA GLN A 392 34.63 -1.32 2.92
C GLN A 392 34.46 0.19 2.93
N ASP A 393 34.29 0.79 1.75
CA ASP A 393 34.02 2.23 1.60
C ASP A 393 32.52 2.54 1.55
N PHE A 394 31.66 1.58 1.83
CA PHE A 394 30.20 1.73 1.89
C PHE A 394 29.63 0.91 3.05
N SER A 395 28.34 1.10 3.35
CA SER A 395 27.68 0.37 4.44
C SER A 395 27.43 -1.11 4.07
N PRO A 396 28.05 -2.09 4.76
CA PRO A 396 27.82 -3.52 4.47
C PRO A 396 26.42 -4.00 4.91
N GLY A 397 25.75 -3.23 5.77
CA GLY A 397 24.58 -3.66 6.54
C GLY A 397 23.73 -2.46 6.94
N ILE A 398 22.42 -2.63 7.01
CA ILE A 398 21.53 -1.64 7.62
C ILE A 398 20.84 -2.31 8.80
N ASN A 399 20.94 -1.69 9.97
CA ASN A 399 20.26 -2.11 11.18
C ASN A 399 18.98 -1.30 11.38
N GLU A 400 17.93 -2.00 11.78
CA GLU A 400 16.66 -1.43 12.18
C GLU A 400 16.72 -0.69 13.52
N GLY A 401 15.83 0.29 13.68
CA GLY A 401 15.54 0.98 14.94
C GLY A 401 14.10 0.72 15.39
N GLU A 402 13.61 1.54 16.33
CA GLU A 402 12.20 1.51 16.71
C GLU A 402 11.33 1.95 15.52
N ASN A 403 10.32 1.15 15.17
CA ASN A 403 9.28 1.57 14.24
C ASN A 403 8.32 2.54 14.95
N GLU A 404 8.34 3.80 14.53
CA GLU A 404 7.47 4.85 15.01
C GLU A 404 6.45 5.20 13.93
N THR A 405 5.17 5.23 14.30
CA THR A 405 4.13 5.78 13.44
C THR A 405 3.57 7.04 14.09
N ASN A 406 3.79 8.18 13.45
CA ASN A 406 3.34 9.50 13.91
C ASN A 406 2.19 9.99 13.04
N THR A 407 1.29 10.78 13.63
CA THR A 407 0.21 11.43 12.90
C THR A 407 0.16 12.92 13.18
N LYS A 408 -0.25 13.70 12.18
CA LYS A 408 -0.72 15.08 12.39
C LYS A 408 -2.13 15.19 11.85
N PHE A 409 -3.05 15.68 12.67
CA PHE A 409 -4.46 15.83 12.30
C PHE A 409 -4.87 17.28 12.51
N GLU A 410 -5.32 17.92 11.43
CA GLU A 410 -5.81 19.30 11.44
C GLU A 410 -7.31 19.28 11.16
N THR A 411 -8.09 19.89 12.05
CA THR A 411 -9.53 20.04 11.90
C THR A 411 -9.97 21.44 12.33
N TYR A 412 -11.08 21.90 11.80
CA TYR A 412 -11.80 23.03 12.40
C TYR A 412 -12.22 22.67 13.83
N TYR A 413 -12.14 23.63 14.75
CA TYR A 413 -12.51 23.43 16.15
C TYR A 413 -13.97 23.84 16.39
N GLY A 414 -14.88 22.90 16.23
CA GLY A 414 -16.32 23.08 16.43
C GLY A 414 -16.89 22.39 17.68
N SER A 415 -16.17 21.43 18.28
CA SER A 415 -16.51 20.83 19.57
C SER A 415 -15.29 20.30 20.33
N ASP A 416 -15.43 20.23 21.65
CA ASP A 416 -14.37 19.81 22.58
C ASP A 416 -14.02 18.31 22.49
N GLY A 417 -14.87 17.45 21.92
CA GLY A 417 -14.72 15.99 22.06
C GLY A 417 -13.35 15.42 21.68
N THR A 418 -12.73 15.91 20.60
CA THR A 418 -11.37 15.49 20.20
C THR A 418 -10.29 16.11 21.09
N LEU A 419 -10.49 17.34 21.56
CA LEU A 419 -9.58 18.03 22.49
C LEU A 419 -9.61 17.40 23.89
N THR A 420 -10.78 17.00 24.38
CA THR A 420 -10.93 16.23 25.63
C THR A 420 -10.10 14.96 25.60
N LYS A 421 -10.07 14.23 24.47
CA LYS A 421 -9.23 13.03 24.30
C LYS A 421 -7.75 13.36 24.43
N PHE A 422 -7.31 14.48 23.88
CA PHE A 422 -5.94 14.96 24.02
C PHE A 422 -5.59 15.26 25.48
N TYR A 423 -6.37 16.10 26.18
CA TYR A 423 -6.07 16.45 27.57
C TYR A 423 -6.14 15.25 28.54
N ASN A 424 -7.01 14.28 28.27
CA ASN A 424 -7.10 13.07 29.09
C ASN A 424 -6.11 11.97 28.69
N GLY A 425 -5.37 12.13 27.60
CA GLY A 425 -4.52 11.07 27.04
C GLY A 425 -5.30 9.84 26.60
N THR A 426 -6.59 9.99 26.27
CA THR A 426 -7.48 8.89 25.90
C THR A 426 -7.08 8.32 24.54
N PRO A 427 -6.74 7.03 24.44
CA PRO A 427 -6.44 6.40 23.17
C PRO A 427 -7.64 6.44 22.21
N THR A 428 -7.34 6.66 20.93
CA THR A 428 -8.31 6.68 19.82
C THR A 428 -7.79 5.84 18.66
N SER A 429 -8.57 5.75 17.57
CA SER A 429 -8.18 5.06 16.33
C SER A 429 -8.33 6.00 15.13
N PHE A 430 -7.53 5.81 14.08
CA PHE A 430 -7.76 6.46 12.77
C PHE A 430 -8.01 5.42 11.70
N HIS A 431 -9.01 5.65 10.86
CA HIS A 431 -9.21 4.85 9.65
C HIS A 431 -9.55 5.77 8.48
N ALA A 432 -8.61 5.88 7.55
CA ALA A 432 -8.74 6.61 6.30
C ALA A 432 -8.91 5.61 5.15
N VAL A 433 -9.84 5.87 4.24
CA VAL A 433 -10.05 5.10 3.01
C VAL A 433 -10.22 6.05 1.84
N GLU A 434 -9.42 5.81 0.81
CA GLU A 434 -9.41 6.56 -0.45
C GLU A 434 -9.79 5.61 -1.58
N GLN A 435 -10.71 6.03 -2.46
CA GLN A 435 -11.25 5.20 -3.54
C GLN A 435 -11.34 5.97 -4.85
N VAL A 436 -10.81 5.39 -5.94
CA VAL A 436 -10.84 5.93 -7.31
C VAL A 436 -11.01 4.79 -8.29
N ASN A 437 -11.90 4.92 -9.28
CA ASN A 437 -12.03 3.98 -10.40
C ASN A 437 -12.05 2.51 -9.95
N ASN A 438 -12.88 2.22 -8.95
CA ASN A 438 -13.02 0.89 -8.35
C ASN A 438 -11.77 0.33 -7.67
N GLN A 439 -10.75 1.14 -7.39
CA GLN A 439 -9.59 0.77 -6.57
C GLN A 439 -9.62 1.55 -5.26
N ALA A 440 -9.18 0.94 -4.16
CA ALA A 440 -9.09 1.62 -2.88
C ALA A 440 -7.80 1.30 -2.14
N VAL A 441 -7.34 2.28 -1.35
CA VAL A 441 -6.27 2.11 -0.37
C VAL A 441 -6.80 2.59 0.97
N SER A 442 -6.52 1.84 2.04
CA SER A 442 -6.88 2.24 3.40
C SER A 442 -5.67 2.26 4.32
N TRP A 443 -5.73 3.17 5.29
CA TRP A 443 -4.80 3.25 6.42
C TRP A 443 -5.60 3.12 7.69
N PHE A 444 -5.23 2.14 8.51
CA PHE A 444 -5.85 1.90 9.79
C PHE A 444 -4.79 1.92 10.88
N LEU A 445 -4.92 2.90 11.78
CA LEU A 445 -4.17 2.99 13.02
C LEU A 445 -5.12 2.55 14.13
N PRO A 446 -5.05 1.28 14.57
CA PRO A 446 -6.02 0.71 15.49
C PRO A 446 -6.00 1.39 16.86
N ARG A 447 -4.84 1.94 17.25
CA ARG A 447 -4.65 2.64 18.51
C ARG A 447 -3.59 3.74 18.39
N GLN A 448 -3.93 4.94 18.81
CA GLN A 448 -3.01 6.08 18.94
C GLN A 448 -3.41 6.98 20.10
N THR A 449 -2.48 7.81 20.56
CA THR A 449 -2.74 8.84 21.56
C THR A 449 -2.19 10.16 21.06
N TYR A 450 -2.99 11.23 21.18
CA TYR A 450 -2.52 12.59 20.92
C TYR A 450 -1.58 13.03 22.05
N ARG A 451 -0.44 13.62 21.69
CA ARG A 451 0.66 13.99 22.61
C ARG A 451 1.22 15.39 22.39
N GLY A 452 0.78 16.09 21.35
CA GLY A 452 1.23 17.43 21.00
C GLY A 452 0.17 18.21 20.25
N GLY A 453 0.38 19.52 20.12
CA GLY A 453 -0.64 20.45 19.67
C GLY A 453 -1.72 20.65 20.73
N GLY A 454 -2.98 20.76 20.31
CA GLY A 454 -4.12 20.86 21.22
C GLY A 454 -4.38 22.25 21.78
N ASP A 455 -3.86 23.30 21.13
CA ASP A 455 -4.04 24.70 21.53
C ASP A 455 -4.93 25.43 20.50
N PRO A 456 -6.27 25.31 20.58
CA PRO A 456 -7.17 26.04 19.69
C PRO A 456 -7.15 27.54 20.03
N ASN A 457 -6.46 28.32 19.20
CA ASN A 457 -6.28 29.76 19.42
C ASN A 457 -7.00 30.60 18.35
N ALA A 458 -7.59 31.71 18.77
CA ALA A 458 -8.11 32.73 17.86
C ALA A 458 -6.95 33.58 17.32
N SER A 459 -6.49 33.29 16.10
CA SER A 459 -5.31 33.95 15.50
C SER A 459 -5.55 35.41 15.08
N GLY A 460 -6.80 35.86 14.98
CA GLY A 460 -7.12 37.23 14.61
C GLY A 460 -8.60 37.43 14.23
N LYS A 461 -8.92 38.63 13.73
CA LYS A 461 -10.24 38.92 13.16
C LYS A 461 -10.39 38.16 11.83
N ASN A 462 -11.57 37.59 11.57
CA ASN A 462 -11.91 36.88 10.33
C ASN A 462 -11.04 35.63 10.05
N THR A 463 -10.62 34.93 11.10
CA THR A 463 -9.92 33.64 10.99
C THR A 463 -10.71 32.55 11.68
N ASP A 464 -10.73 31.34 11.12
CA ASP A 464 -11.28 30.17 11.77
C ASP A 464 -10.37 29.67 12.90
N VAL A 465 -10.95 29.12 13.95
CA VAL A 465 -10.19 28.45 15.02
C VAL A 465 -9.93 27.00 14.59
N MET A 466 -8.66 26.62 14.56
CA MET A 466 -8.22 25.28 14.17
C MET A 466 -7.77 24.48 15.40
N LEU A 467 -8.04 23.18 15.39
CA LEU A 467 -7.47 22.22 16.31
C LEU A 467 -6.43 21.38 15.56
N ASN A 468 -5.17 21.62 15.88
CA ASN A 468 -4.03 20.87 15.37
C ASN A 468 -3.59 19.87 16.44
N LEU A 469 -3.51 18.59 16.08
CA LEU A 469 -3.14 17.52 17.00
C LEU A 469 -2.02 16.69 16.41
N GLU A 470 -1.07 16.29 17.26
CA GLU A 470 0.00 15.38 16.92
C GLU A 470 -0.16 14.08 17.72
N GLY A 471 -0.18 12.93 17.03
CA GLY A 471 -0.38 11.61 17.62
C GLY A 471 0.83 10.69 17.46
N LYS A 472 0.95 9.71 18.36
CA LYS A 472 1.79 8.51 18.19
C LYS A 472 0.89 7.28 18.18
N ALA A 473 1.00 6.43 17.18
CA ALA A 473 0.36 5.12 17.19
C ALA A 473 1.07 4.20 18.20
N SER A 474 0.32 3.27 18.79
CA SER A 474 0.84 2.29 19.74
C SER A 474 0.27 0.92 19.44
N ARG A 475 0.89 -0.13 20.00
CA ARG A 475 0.48 -1.51 19.75
C ARG A 475 -0.93 -1.74 20.24
N ASP A 476 -1.81 -2.01 19.30
CA ASP A 476 -3.13 -2.54 19.62
C ASP A 476 -3.03 -4.04 19.94
N VAL A 477 -3.73 -4.46 20.99
CA VAL A 477 -3.67 -5.84 21.49
C VAL A 477 -4.38 -6.82 20.55
N THR A 478 -5.38 -6.37 19.81
CA THR A 478 -6.23 -7.22 18.95
C THR A 478 -5.54 -7.50 17.61
N THR A 479 -4.98 -6.47 17.00
CA THR A 479 -4.31 -6.54 15.69
C THR A 479 -2.81 -6.84 15.79
N ALA A 480 -2.22 -6.62 16.98
CA ALA A 480 -0.78 -6.62 17.21
C ALA A 480 -0.02 -5.66 16.28
N ALA A 481 -0.62 -4.52 15.94
CA ALA A 481 -0.10 -3.54 14.98
C ALA A 481 -0.21 -2.10 15.51
N HIS A 482 0.62 -1.22 14.97
CA HIS A 482 0.54 0.25 15.11
C HIS A 482 -0.07 0.86 13.84
N CYS A 483 0.28 0.31 12.67
CA CYS A 483 -0.21 0.74 11.38
C CYS A 483 -0.58 -0.48 10.53
N ILE A 484 -1.68 -0.37 9.80
CA ILE A 484 -2.17 -1.36 8.85
C ILE A 484 -2.52 -0.61 7.57
N ILE A 485 -2.07 -1.14 6.43
CA ILE A 485 -2.43 -0.64 5.11
C ILE A 485 -3.11 -1.77 4.33
N ASN A 486 -4.19 -1.45 3.63
CA ASN A 486 -4.85 -2.40 2.72
C ASN A 486 -4.89 -1.81 1.32
N ARG A 487 -4.77 -2.66 0.31
CA ARG A 487 -5.03 -2.29 -1.08
C ARG A 487 -6.10 -3.20 -1.67
N LEU A 488 -7.19 -2.61 -2.14
CA LEU A 488 -8.30 -3.32 -2.75
C LEU A 488 -8.26 -3.05 -4.26
N GLU A 489 -7.88 -4.07 -5.04
CA GLU A 489 -7.74 -3.96 -6.51
C GLU A 489 -9.09 -3.73 -7.20
N PHE A 490 -10.17 -4.15 -6.55
CA PHE A 490 -11.53 -3.90 -6.99
C PHE A 490 -12.47 -3.67 -5.80
N VAL A 491 -13.25 -2.60 -5.90
CA VAL A 491 -14.39 -2.29 -5.03
C VAL A 491 -15.50 -1.72 -5.89
N SER A 492 -16.74 -2.11 -5.64
CA SER A 492 -17.89 -1.55 -6.34
C SER A 492 -18.36 -0.23 -5.76
#